data_AF-A0A0J6UIR6-F1
#
_entry.id   AF-A0A0J6UIR6-F1
#
_cell.length_a   1.000
_cell.length_b   1.000
_cell.length_c   1.000
_cell.angle_alpha   90.00
_cell.angle_beta   90.00
_cell.angle_gamma   90.00
#
_symmetry.space_group_name_H-M   'P 1'
#
loop_
_entity.id
_entity.type
_entity.pdbx_description
1 polymer ?
#
loop_
_entity_poly.entity_id
_entity_poly.type
_entity_poly.pdbx_seq_one_letter_code
_entity_poly.pdbx_strand_id
1 'polypeptide(L)'
;MGATILAACEGRHWRYEIAEHADGYVVRMRDLDTGDVEADGITVFRTMPVAFAFAEMSAAFDRFTASTDDEPDDFETATDFAVSERAFCDLSTLLCDGGVAGSLVQAWERRPADGPRQTLH
;
A
#
# COMPACT_ATOMS: atom_id res chain seq x y z
N MET A 1 -7.01 -19.46 1.04
CA MET A 1 -8.11 -18.62 1.55
C MET A 1 -7.93 -17.25 0.91
N GLY A 2 -8.95 -16.68 0.28
CA GLY A 2 -8.83 -15.35 -0.34
C GLY A 2 -8.77 -14.29 0.75
N ALA A 3 -7.79 -13.40 0.70
CA ALA A 3 -7.72 -12.26 1.61
C ALA A 3 -8.94 -11.35 1.36
N THR A 4 -9.66 -11.00 2.43
CA THR A 4 -10.83 -10.11 2.36
C THR A 4 -10.34 -8.70 2.02
N ILE A 5 -10.83 -8.15 0.90
CA ILE A 5 -10.57 -6.76 0.52
C ILE A 5 -11.47 -5.87 1.39
N LEU A 6 -10.85 -4.96 2.13
CA LEU A 6 -11.52 -4.00 3.00
C LEU A 6 -11.87 -2.72 2.26
N ALA A 7 -10.96 -2.25 1.41
CA ALA A 7 -11.12 -1.05 0.59
C ALA A 7 -10.23 -1.16 -0.64
N ALA A 8 -10.48 -0.32 -1.64
CA ALA A 8 -9.59 -0.16 -2.78
C ALA A 8 -9.62 1.28 -3.29
N CYS A 9 -8.47 1.77 -3.73
CA CYS A 9 -8.31 3.07 -4.37
C CYS A 9 -7.92 2.84 -5.82
N GLU A 10 -8.60 3.49 -6.76
CA GLU A 10 -8.36 3.34 -8.19
C GLU A 10 -7.50 4.49 -8.69
N GLY A 11 -6.35 4.13 -9.26
CA GLY A 11 -5.53 5.01 -10.08
C GLY A 11 -6.01 4.98 -11.53
N ARG A 12 -5.13 5.35 -12.45
CA ARG A 12 -5.35 5.27 -13.90
C ARG A 12 -5.07 3.87 -14.46
N HIS A 13 -3.94 3.26 -14.07
CA HIS A 13 -3.48 1.96 -14.54
C HIS A 13 -3.57 0.90 -13.44
N TRP A 14 -3.50 1.33 -12.17
CA TRP A 14 -3.43 0.43 -11.03
C TRP A 14 -4.60 0.63 -10.07
N ARG A 15 -5.09 -0.47 -9.52
CA ARG A 15 -5.98 -0.51 -8.38
C ARG A 15 -5.22 -0.95 -7.13
N TYR A 16 -5.19 -0.10 -6.13
CA TYR A 16 -4.54 -0.34 -4.85
C TYR A 16 -5.56 -0.97 -3.91
N GLU A 17 -5.50 -2.29 -3.77
CA GLU A 17 -6.41 -3.04 -2.91
C GLU A 17 -5.84 -3.17 -1.51
N ILE A 18 -6.66 -2.87 -0.50
CA ILE A 18 -6.33 -3.02 0.92
C ILE A 18 -7.01 -4.28 1.41
N ALA A 19 -6.24 -5.23 1.91
CA ALA A 19 -6.74 -6.47 2.48
C ALA A 19 -6.27 -6.65 3.92
N GLU A 20 -7.05 -7.42 4.69
CA GLU A 20 -6.65 -7.81 6.05
C GLU A 20 -5.53 -8.86 5.99
N HIS A 21 -4.51 -8.69 6.84
CA HIS A 21 -3.40 -9.60 7.03
C HIS A 21 -3.27 -9.96 8.52
N ALA A 22 -2.69 -11.11 8.85
CA ALA A 22 -2.52 -11.54 10.25
C ALA A 22 -1.72 -10.51 11.10
N ASP A 23 -0.81 -9.79 10.45
CA ASP A 23 0.05 -8.75 11.04
C ASP A 23 -0.45 -7.31 10.83
N GLY A 24 -1.65 -7.11 10.26
CA GLY A 24 -2.22 -5.79 10.03
C GLY A 24 -2.98 -5.67 8.71
N TYR A 25 -2.57 -4.73 7.86
CA TYR A 25 -3.24 -4.37 6.62
C TYR A 25 -2.24 -4.40 5.48
N VAL A 26 -2.60 -5.08 4.40
CA VAL A 26 -1.74 -5.18 3.22
C VAL A 26 -2.33 -4.37 2.08
N VAL A 27 -1.52 -3.51 1.48
CA VAL A 27 -1.82 -2.82 0.23
C VAL A 27 -1.12 -3.57 -0.89
N ARG A 28 -1.87 -3.95 -1.92
CA ARG A 28 -1.36 -4.63 -3.11
C ARG A 28 -1.82 -3.89 -4.36
N MET A 29 -0.94 -3.84 -5.36
CA MET A 29 -1.28 -3.25 -6.64
C MET A 29 -1.88 -4.30 -7.56
N ARG A 30 -2.97 -3.94 -8.22
CA ARG A 30 -3.63 -4.76 -9.22
C ARG A 30 -3.71 -3.99 -10.52
N ASP A 31 -3.17 -4.58 -11.56
CA ASP A 31 -3.22 -4.03 -12.90
C ASP A 31 -4.68 -4.01 -13.37
N LEU A 32 -5.16 -2.86 -13.84
CA LEU A 32 -6.53 -2.70 -14.31
C LEU A 32 -6.74 -3.26 -15.72
N ASP A 33 -5.69 -3.35 -16.54
CA ASP A 33 -5.73 -3.88 -17.89
C ASP A 33 -5.66 -5.42 -17.91
N THR A 34 -4.75 -6.01 -17.13
CA THR A 34 -4.54 -7.46 -17.09
C THR A 34 -5.29 -8.15 -15.95
N GLY A 35 -5.62 -7.42 -14.88
CA GLY A 35 -6.24 -7.95 -13.68
C GLY A 35 -5.27 -8.68 -12.73
N ASP A 36 -3.98 -8.74 -13.09
CA ASP A 36 -2.93 -9.38 -12.31
C ASP A 36 -2.55 -8.55 -11.08
N VAL A 37 -2.22 -9.26 -10.00
CA VAL A 37 -1.76 -8.63 -8.75
C VAL A 37 -0.24 -8.63 -8.74
N GLU A 38 0.36 -7.46 -8.56
CA GLU A 38 1.80 -7.32 -8.47
C GLU A 38 2.30 -7.80 -7.10
N ALA A 39 3.07 -8.88 -7.09
CA ALA A 39 3.56 -9.51 -5.86
C ALA A 39 4.72 -8.75 -5.20
N ASP A 40 5.46 -7.93 -5.96
CA ASP A 40 6.60 -7.14 -5.46
C ASP A 40 6.13 -5.79 -4.89
N GLY A 41 5.05 -5.23 -5.45
CA GLY A 41 4.38 -3.99 -5.02
C GLY A 41 3.58 -4.08 -3.73
N ILE A 42 3.81 -5.09 -2.89
CA ILE A 42 3.06 -5.29 -1.66
C ILE A 42 3.66 -4.42 -0.55
N THR A 43 2.82 -3.68 0.18
CA THR A 43 3.22 -2.93 1.38
C THR A 43 2.31 -3.27 2.55
N VAL A 44 2.89 -3.56 3.71
CA VAL A 44 2.15 -3.94 4.93
C VAL A 44 2.23 -2.84 5.96
N PHE A 45 1.07 -2.44 6.49
CA PHE A 45 0.90 -1.44 7.52
C PHE A 45 0.27 -2.07 8.76
N ARG A 46 0.56 -1.50 9.94
CA ARG A 46 -0.05 -1.96 11.20
C ARG A 46 -1.45 -1.41 11.40
N THR A 47 -1.74 -0.27 10.78
CA THR A 47 -2.97 0.49 10.98
C THR A 47 -3.71 0.71 9.66
N MET A 48 -5.03 0.49 9.69
CA MET A 48 -5.91 0.68 8.53
C MET A 48 -5.86 2.10 7.95
N PRO A 49 -5.89 3.18 8.76
CA PRO A 49 -5.90 4.53 8.23
C PRO A 49 -4.64 4.88 7.44
N VAL A 50 -3.48 4.35 7.84
CA VAL A 50 -2.22 4.57 7.12
C VAL A 50 -2.18 3.76 5.84
N ALA A 51 -2.65 2.50 5.87
CA ALA A 51 -2.81 1.70 4.66
C ALA A 51 -3.73 2.39 3.63
N PHE A 52 -4.80 3.01 4.11
CA PHE A 52 -5.73 3.76 3.27
C PHE A 52 -5.09 5.01 2.69
N ALA A 53 -4.43 5.83 3.51
CA ALA A 53 -3.73 7.02 3.04
C ALA A 53 -2.63 6.69 2.02
N PHE A 54 -1.92 5.57 2.21
CA PHE A 54 -0.92 5.09 1.25
C PHE A 54 -1.55 4.66 -0.08
N ALA A 55 -2.67 3.93 -0.04
CA ALA A 55 -3.40 3.51 -1.23
C ALA A 55 -3.97 4.71 -2.00
N GLU A 56 -4.51 5.71 -1.31
CA GLU A 56 -4.96 6.97 -1.92
C GLU A 56 -3.81 7.75 -2.55
N MET A 57 -2.71 7.94 -1.83
CA MET A 57 -1.51 8.63 -2.33
C MET A 57 -0.97 7.94 -3.59
N SER A 58 -0.91 6.61 -3.58
CA SER A 58 -0.38 5.85 -4.71
C SER A 58 -1.33 5.91 -5.92
N ALA A 59 -2.65 5.85 -5.70
CA ALA A 59 -3.64 6.06 -6.75
C ALA A 59 -3.60 7.47 -7.34
N ALA A 60 -3.41 8.49 -6.52
CA ALA A 60 -3.23 9.87 -6.96
C ALA A 60 -1.93 10.06 -7.75
N PHE A 61 -0.84 9.43 -7.31
CA PHE A 61 0.43 9.42 -8.03
C PHE A 61 0.30 8.78 -9.42
N ASP A 62 -0.36 7.63 -9.52
CA ASP A 62 -0.60 6.95 -10.81
C ASP A 62 -1.48 7.78 -11.75
N ARG A 63 -2.46 8.53 -11.22
CA ARG A 63 -3.23 9.50 -12.02
C ARG A 63 -2.37 10.68 -12.48
N PHE A 64 -1.49 11.19 -11.62
CA PHE A 64 -0.59 12.30 -11.92
C PHE A 64 0.47 11.92 -12.97
N THR A 65 1.11 10.75 -12.86
CA THR A 65 2.09 10.31 -13.85
C THR A 65 1.45 10.01 -15.21
N ALA A 66 0.19 9.57 -15.21
CA ALA A 66 -0.56 9.34 -16.43
C ALA A 66 -1.04 10.62 -17.12
N SER A 67 -1.26 11.73 -16.40
CA SER A 67 -1.72 13.00 -16.99
C SER A 67 -0.60 13.74 -17.74
N THR A 68 0.66 13.53 -17.36
CA THR A 68 1.81 14.20 -18.00
C THR A 68 2.01 13.91 -19.50
N ASP A 69 1.34 12.91 -20.08
CA ASP A 69 1.45 12.52 -21.49
C ASP A 69 0.35 13.15 -22.39
N ASP A 70 -0.78 13.59 -21.82
CA ASP A 70 -1.95 14.10 -22.55
C ASP A 70 -2.66 15.22 -21.72
N GLU A 71 -2.42 16.50 -22.07
CA GLU A 71 -3.33 17.65 -21.81
C GLU A 71 -3.35 18.37 -20.41
N PRO A 72 -3.96 19.59 -20.28
CA PRO A 72 -3.64 20.61 -19.27
C PRO A 72 -4.20 20.39 -17.84
N ASP A 73 -4.59 19.17 -17.49
CA ASP A 73 -5.17 18.82 -16.17
C ASP A 73 -4.10 18.51 -15.09
N ASP A 74 -2.82 18.65 -15.45
CA ASP A 74 -1.66 18.38 -14.60
C ASP A 74 -1.67 19.13 -13.27
N PHE A 75 -2.31 20.32 -13.20
CA PHE A 75 -2.33 21.08 -11.96
C PHE A 75 -3.29 20.50 -10.91
N GLU A 76 -4.42 19.94 -11.34
CA GLU A 76 -5.40 19.31 -10.43
C GLU A 76 -4.86 17.99 -9.91
N THR A 77 -4.34 17.12 -10.79
CA THR A 77 -3.74 15.84 -10.41
C THR A 77 -2.47 16.02 -9.56
N ALA A 78 -1.64 17.02 -9.84
CA ALA A 78 -0.48 17.35 -8.99
C ALA A 78 -0.91 17.84 -7.60
N THR A 79 -1.98 18.62 -7.51
CA THR A 79 -2.51 19.10 -6.23
C THR A 79 -3.08 17.95 -5.41
N ASP A 80 -3.86 17.06 -6.03
CA ASP A 80 -4.41 15.87 -5.39
C ASP A 80 -3.30 14.94 -4.87
N PHE A 81 -2.25 14.73 -5.67
CA PHE A 81 -1.07 13.99 -5.24
C PHE A 81 -0.36 14.66 -4.04
N ALA A 82 -0.10 15.97 -4.10
CA ALA A 82 0.55 16.67 -2.99
C ALA A 82 -0.27 16.66 -1.69
N VAL A 83 -1.60 16.74 -1.79
CA VAL A 83 -2.51 16.67 -0.63
C VAL A 83 -2.48 15.27 -0.02
N SER A 84 -2.59 14.23 -0.85
CA SER A 84 -2.58 12.83 -0.39
C SER A 84 -1.21 12.39 0.15
N GLU A 85 -0.10 12.83 -0.46
CA GLU A 85 1.26 12.61 0.05
C GLU A 85 1.42 13.21 1.45
N ARG A 86 0.96 14.46 1.63
CA ARG A 86 1.02 15.12 2.94
C ARG A 86 0.16 14.41 3.98
N ALA A 87 -1.05 14.00 3.62
CA ALA A 87 -1.93 13.25 4.51
C ALA A 87 -1.30 11.93 4.95
N PHE A 88 -0.66 11.21 4.03
CA PHE A 88 0.09 9.99 4.35
C PHE A 88 1.27 10.26 5.28
N CYS A 89 2.09 11.28 5.00
CA CYS A 89 3.24 11.65 5.84
C CYS A 89 2.81 12.03 7.27
N ASP A 90 1.74 12.82 7.39
CA ASP A 90 1.22 13.26 8.69
C ASP A 90 0.65 12.07 9.48
N LEU A 91 -0.12 11.17 8.83
CA LEU A 91 -0.72 10.00 9.48
C LEU A 91 0.32 8.93 9.86
N SER A 92 1.27 8.63 8.96
CA SER A 92 2.34 7.67 9.22
C SER A 92 3.23 8.13 10.38
N THR A 93 3.51 9.43 10.47
CA THR A 93 4.26 10.02 11.58
C THR A 93 3.46 9.97 12.88
N LEU A 94 2.19 10.36 12.85
CA LEU A 94 1.33 10.37 14.04
C LEU A 94 1.14 8.99 14.64
N LEU A 95 1.01 7.96 13.79
CA LEU A 95 0.74 6.58 14.20
C LEU A 95 2.02 5.72 14.27
N CYS A 96 3.19 6.30 13.98
CA CYS A 96 4.47 5.60 13.91
C CYS A 96 4.43 4.35 13.02
N ASP A 97 3.74 4.46 11.88
CA ASP A 97 3.48 3.36 10.95
C ASP A 97 3.94 3.80 9.55
N GLY A 98 5.18 3.48 9.19
CA GLY A 98 5.75 3.85 7.89
C GLY A 98 5.49 2.84 6.77
N GLY A 99 4.82 1.73 7.07
CA GLY A 99 4.72 0.58 6.18
C GLY A 99 6.03 -0.21 6.07
N VAL A 100 5.89 -1.49 5.73
CA VAL A 100 7.01 -2.41 5.51
C VAL A 100 6.79 -3.11 4.17
N ALA A 101 7.84 -3.20 3.35
CA ALA A 101 7.78 -3.93 2.10
C ALA A 101 7.33 -5.39 2.33
N GLY A 102 6.38 -5.87 1.52
CA GLY A 102 5.81 -7.21 1.63
C GLY A 102 6.83 -8.31 1.40
N SER A 103 7.89 -8.04 0.63
CA SER A 103 9.05 -8.93 0.48
C SER A 103 9.77 -9.16 1.82
N LEU A 104 9.79 -8.15 2.70
CA LEU A 104 10.29 -8.28 4.06
C LEU A 104 9.32 -9.13 4.89
N VAL A 105 8.00 -8.89 4.82
CA VAL A 105 7.00 -9.68 5.58
C VAL A 105 6.99 -11.15 5.16
N GLN A 106 7.06 -11.46 3.86
CA GLN A 106 7.20 -12.83 3.38
C GLN A 106 8.50 -13.51 3.85
N ALA A 107 9.57 -12.74 4.08
CA ALA A 107 10.81 -13.27 4.67
C ALA A 107 10.65 -13.56 6.17
N TRP A 108 9.77 -12.85 6.88
CA TRP A 108 9.41 -13.12 8.26
C TRP A 108 8.45 -14.31 8.38
N GLU A 109 7.50 -14.48 7.47
CA GLU A 109 6.63 -15.67 7.41
C GLU A 109 7.40 -16.93 6.95
N ARG A 110 8.46 -16.76 6.16
CA ARG A 110 9.40 -17.86 5.80
C ARG A 110 10.30 -18.31 6.95
N ARG A 111 10.26 -17.67 8.13
CA ARG A 111 10.75 -18.30 9.35
C ARG A 111 9.64 -19.21 9.87
N PRO A 112 9.72 -20.54 9.68
CA PRO A 112 8.88 -21.42 10.47
C PRO A 112 9.15 -21.12 11.94
N ALA A 113 8.10 -21.18 12.75
CA ALA A 113 8.16 -21.21 14.21
C ALA A 113 8.86 -22.49 14.74
N ASP A 114 9.97 -22.88 14.12
CA ASP A 114 10.79 -24.05 14.42
C ASP A 114 12.22 -23.58 14.75
N GLY A 115 12.32 -22.89 15.87
CA GLY A 115 13.57 -22.54 16.52
C GLY A 115 13.33 -22.54 18.02
N PRO A 116 14.10 -23.31 18.81
CA PRO A 116 13.79 -23.54 20.22
C PRO A 116 13.73 -22.20 20.93
N ARG A 117 12.61 -21.97 21.63
CA ARG A 117 12.47 -20.87 22.58
C ARG A 117 13.63 -20.97 23.56
N GLN A 118 14.67 -20.18 23.36
CA GLN A 118 15.72 -20.03 24.36
C GLN A 118 15.09 -19.23 25.50
N THR A 119 14.58 -19.97 26.48
CA THR A 119 14.35 -19.48 27.83
C THR A 119 15.65 -18.91 28.35
N LEU A 120 15.71 -17.59 28.47
CA LEU A 120 16.72 -16.90 29.27
C LEU A 120 16.45 -17.28 30.74
N HIS A 121 17.39 -18.02 31.32
CA HIS A 121 17.51 -18.28 32.75
C HIS A 121 18.49 -17.28 33.38
#